data_AF-A0AAN8PGE5-F1
#
_entry.id   AF-A0AAN8PGE5-F1
#
_cell.length_a   1.000
_cell.length_b   1.000
_cell.length_c   1.000
_cell.angle_alpha   90.00
_cell.angle_beta   90.00
_cell.angle_gamma   90.00
#
_symmetry.space_group_name_H-M   'P 1'
#
loop_
_entity.id
_entity.type
_entity.pdbx_description
1 polymer ?
#
loop_
_entity_poly.entity_id
_entity_poly.type
_entity_poly.pdbx_seq_one_letter_code
_entity_poly.pdbx_strand_id
1 'polypeptide(L)'
;MADRGIMVQDIFASKNVFVNTPTMLKGKSQLEPEQVIHDRRIASKRIHVERVIGLGKTYKILKKDLPASKRALGSRIVFVCYMLSNFRPSIVNRLA
;
A
#
# COMPACT_ATOMS: atom_id res chain seq x y z
N MET A 1 1.88 -2.25 -5.54
CA MET A 1 2.90 -1.79 -6.50
C MET A 1 4.09 -2.73 -6.53
N ALA A 2 4.80 -2.94 -5.41
CA ALA A 2 5.91 -3.90 -5.34
C ALA A 2 5.50 -5.36 -5.64
N ASP A 3 4.29 -5.75 -5.26
CA ASP A 3 3.68 -7.05 -5.54
C ASP A 3 3.39 -7.32 -7.02
N ARG A 4 3.39 -6.29 -7.86
CA ARG A 4 3.23 -6.39 -9.31
C ARG A 4 4.55 -6.30 -10.06
N GLY A 5 5.68 -6.44 -9.36
CA GLY A 5 7.02 -6.38 -9.95
C GLY A 5 7.50 -4.96 -10.27
N ILE A 6 6.83 -3.93 -9.76
CA ILE A 6 7.32 -2.55 -9.91
C ILE A 6 8.48 -2.36 -8.93
N MET A 7 9.70 -2.39 -9.45
CA MET A 7 10.93 -2.14 -8.73
C MET A 7 11.11 -0.63 -8.54
N VAL A 8 11.10 -0.17 -7.29
CA VAL A 8 11.31 1.24 -6.91
C VAL A 8 12.44 1.43 -5.90
N GLN A 9 13.28 0.40 -5.72
CA GLN A 9 14.35 0.38 -4.72
C GLN A 9 15.38 1.50 -4.95
N ASP A 10 15.60 1.85 -6.21
CA ASP A 10 16.47 2.93 -6.68
C ASP A 10 16.07 4.29 -6.09
N ILE A 11 14.77 4.58 -5.99
CA ILE A 11 14.25 5.85 -5.43
C ILE A 11 14.61 6.00 -3.94
N PHE A 12 14.82 4.88 -3.24
CA PHE A 12 15.08 4.84 -1.79
C PHE A 12 16.56 4.61 -1.42
N ALA A 13 17.43 4.40 -2.41
CA ALA A 13 18.84 4.05 -2.19
C ALA A 13 19.58 5.08 -1.32
N SER A 14 19.31 6.38 -1.50
CA SER A 14 19.94 7.46 -0.71
C SER A 14 19.44 7.57 0.73
N LYS A 15 18.34 6.89 1.07
CA LYS A 15 17.68 6.97 2.38
C LYS A 15 17.94 5.77 3.27
N ASN A 16 18.77 4.82 2.83
CA ASN A 16 18.99 3.54 3.50
C ASN A 16 17.67 2.81 3.84
N VAL A 17 16.70 2.88 2.92
CA VAL A 17 15.39 2.24 3.05
C VAL A 17 15.29 1.10 2.05
N PHE A 18 14.92 -0.08 2.52
CA PHE A 18 14.67 -1.25 1.68
C PHE A 18 13.17 -1.44 1.41
N VAL A 19 12.82 -1.68 0.16
CA VAL A 19 11.45 -1.94 -0.29
C VAL A 19 11.12 -3.41 -0.07
N ASN A 20 10.14 -3.67 0.80
CA ASN A 20 9.64 -5.02 1.04
C ASN A 20 8.90 -5.57 -0.19
N THR A 21 9.63 -6.28 -1.04
CA THR A 21 9.10 -6.95 -2.23
C THR A 21 8.91 -8.43 -1.92
N PRO A 22 7.71 -9.00 -2.12
CA PRO A 22 7.48 -10.42 -1.89
C PRO A 22 8.29 -11.29 -2.87
N THR A 23 8.57 -12.52 -2.47
CA THR A 23 9.34 -13.46 -3.29
C THR A 23 8.52 -13.84 -4.54
N MET A 24 9.14 -13.73 -5.72
CA MET A 24 8.48 -14.19 -6.96
C MET A 24 8.58 -15.71 -7.11
N LEU A 25 7.49 -16.35 -7.51
CA LEU A 25 7.41 -17.78 -7.85
C LEU A 25 8.01 -18.12 -9.23
N LYS A 26 8.76 -17.21 -9.87
CA LYS A 26 9.12 -17.33 -11.29
C LYS A 26 10.02 -18.56 -11.52
N GLY A 27 9.47 -19.57 -12.22
CA GLY A 27 10.18 -20.81 -12.55
C GLY A 27 10.20 -21.86 -11.43
N LYS A 28 9.51 -21.62 -10.31
CA LYS A 28 9.37 -22.60 -9.23
C LYS A 28 7.91 -23.03 -9.08
N SER A 29 7.68 -24.30 -8.75
CA SER A 29 6.34 -24.78 -8.39
C SER A 29 5.90 -24.30 -7.00
N GLN A 30 6.85 -24.11 -6.08
CA GLN A 30 6.62 -23.70 -4.69
C GLN A 30 7.77 -22.82 -4.16
N LEU A 31 7.52 -22.09 -3.06
CA LEU A 31 8.54 -21.32 -2.33
C LEU A 31 9.18 -22.18 -1.23
N GLU A 32 10.44 -21.89 -0.91
CA GLU A 32 11.11 -22.54 0.23
C GLU A 32 10.44 -22.15 1.56
N PRO A 33 10.45 -23.00 2.60
CA PRO A 33 9.80 -22.74 3.87
C PRO A 33 10.20 -21.38 4.50
N GLU A 34 11.47 -21.00 4.42
CA GLU A 34 11.98 -19.73 4.97
C GLU A 34 11.41 -18.53 4.21
N GLN A 35 11.29 -18.65 2.89
CA GLN A 35 10.70 -17.61 2.02
C GLN A 35 9.21 -17.45 2.32
N VAL A 36 8.50 -18.55 2.56
CA VAL A 36 7.08 -18.53 2.95
C VAL A 36 6.89 -17.78 4.28
N ILE A 37 7.74 -18.05 5.28
CA ILE A 37 7.67 -17.36 6.58
C ILE A 37 7.95 -15.86 6.42
N HIS A 38 8.96 -15.50 5.61
CA HIS A 38 9.30 -14.11 5.32
C HIS A 38 8.15 -13.37 4.63
N ASP A 39 7.64 -13.93 3.53
CA ASP A 39 6.54 -13.33 2.75
C ASP A 39 5.25 -13.23 3.57
N ARG A 40 4.98 -14.19 4.46
CA ARG A 40 3.85 -14.13 5.39
C ARG A 40 3.94 -12.90 6.31
N ARG A 41 5.13 -12.56 6.79
CA ARG A 41 5.33 -11.35 7.62
C ARG A 41 5.09 -10.08 6.80
N ILE A 42 5.58 -10.02 5.56
CA ILE A 42 5.33 -8.90 4.66
C ILE A 42 3.82 -8.77 4.37
N ALA A 43 3.16 -9.87 4.03
CA ALA A 43 1.73 -9.90 3.74
C ALA A 43 0.87 -9.43 4.92
N SER A 44 1.24 -9.82 6.15
CA SER A 44 0.58 -9.34 7.37
C SER A 44 0.58 -7.81 7.47
N LYS A 45 1.73 -7.16 7.21
CA LYS A 45 1.82 -5.69 7.23
C LYS A 45 1.10 -5.05 6.04
N ARG A 46 1.13 -5.70 4.88
CA ARG A 46 0.42 -5.24 3.68
C ARG A 46 -1.09 -5.16 3.89
N ILE A 47 -1.68 -6.08 4.67
CA ILE A 47 -3.12 -6.02 5.00
C ILE A 47 -3.49 -4.67 5.60
N HIS A 48 -2.64 -4.05 6.43
CA HIS A 48 -2.92 -2.73 6.97
C HIS A 48 -2.93 -1.64 5.90
N VAL A 49 -2.00 -1.68 4.94
CA VAL A 49 -1.98 -0.76 3.79
C VAL A 49 -3.25 -0.88 2.95
N GLU A 50 -3.69 -2.10 2.64
CA GLU A 50 -4.93 -2.34 1.87
C GLU A 50 -6.17 -1.87 2.64
N ARG A 51 -6.20 -2.01 3.97
CA ARG A 51 -7.26 -1.45 4.82
C ARG A 51 -7.30 0.08 4.77
N VAL A 52 -6.14 0.76 4.84
CA VAL A 52 -6.04 2.22 4.67
C VAL A 52 -6.57 2.64 3.30
N ILE A 53 -6.15 1.95 2.23
CA ILE A 53 -6.64 2.22 0.87
C ILE A 53 -8.16 2.02 0.79
N GLY A 54 -8.68 0.97 1.43
CA GLY A 54 -10.11 0.72 1.57
C GLY A 54 -10.86 1.88 2.23
N LEU A 55 -10.30 2.46 3.31
CA LEU A 55 -10.85 3.67 3.94
C LEU A 55 -10.86 4.86 2.98
N GLY A 56 -9.76 5.09 2.26
CA GLY A 56 -9.68 6.13 1.23
C GLY A 56 -10.78 5.99 0.17
N LYS A 57 -11.06 4.75 -0.26
CA LYS A 57 -12.14 4.45 -1.22
C LYS A 57 -13.55 4.74 -0.69
N THR A 58 -13.74 4.99 0.61
CA THR A 58 -15.06 5.38 1.15
C THR A 58 -15.44 6.82 0.80
N TYR A 59 -14.47 7.71 0.52
CA TYR A 59 -14.72 9.09 0.15
C TYR A 59 -15.30 9.18 -1.25
N LYS A 60 -16.55 9.67 -1.37
CA LYS A 60 -17.28 9.77 -2.65
C LYS A 60 -16.53 10.58 -3.72
N ILE A 61 -15.74 11.59 -3.30
CA ILE A 61 -14.92 12.42 -4.20
C ILE A 61 -13.82 11.61 -4.92
N LEU A 62 -13.36 10.50 -4.33
CA LEU A 62 -12.35 9.62 -4.93
C LEU A 62 -12.98 8.49 -5.78
N LYS A 63 -14.31 8.38 -5.82
CA LYS A 63 -15.02 7.36 -6.60
C LYS A 63 -15.41 7.80 -8.01
N LYS A 64 -15.39 9.11 -8.26
CA LYS A 64 -15.78 9.70 -9.54
C LYS A 64 -14.58 10.38 -10.17
N ASP A 65 -14.60 10.47 -11.49
CA ASP A 65 -13.58 11.21 -12.22
C ASP A 65 -13.55 12.67 -11.80
N LEU A 66 -12.34 13.17 -11.60
CA LEU A 66 -12.14 14.56 -11.23
C LEU A 66 -12.30 15.44 -12.48
N PRO A 67 -13.14 16.50 -12.45
CA PRO A 67 -13.26 17.42 -13.57
C PRO A 67 -11.89 17.98 -13.99
N ALA A 68 -11.68 18.20 -15.28
CA ALA A 68 -10.39 18.66 -15.81
C ALA A 68 -9.89 19.94 -15.11
N SER A 69 -10.81 20.88 -14.81
CA SER A 69 -10.53 22.12 -14.07
C SER A 69 -9.99 21.90 -12.65
N LYS A 70 -10.26 20.74 -12.05
CA LYS A 70 -9.82 20.38 -10.69
C LYS A 70 -8.61 19.44 -10.67
N ARG A 71 -8.10 19.01 -11.83
CA ARG A 71 -7.01 18.01 -11.93
C ARG A 71 -5.76 18.42 -11.14
N ALA A 72 -5.40 19.71 -11.17
CA ALA A 72 -4.27 20.25 -10.41
C ALA A 72 -4.41 20.07 -8.88
N LEU A 73 -5.63 19.89 -8.38
CA LEU A 73 -5.90 19.65 -6.96
C LEU A 73 -5.87 18.17 -6.58
N GLY A 74 -5.72 17.25 -7.53
CA GLY A 74 -5.83 15.80 -7.30
C GLY A 74 -4.97 15.30 -6.13
N SER A 75 -3.69 15.67 -6.11
CA SER A 75 -2.76 15.28 -5.03
C SER A 75 -3.21 15.82 -3.66
N ARG A 76 -3.72 17.05 -3.61
CA ARG A 76 -4.23 17.66 -2.37
C ARG A 76 -5.52 16.99 -1.90
N ILE A 77 -6.42 16.66 -2.82
CA ILE A 77 -7.68 15.95 -2.51
C ILE A 77 -7.36 14.59 -1.87
N VAL A 78 -6.47 13.81 -2.49
CA VAL A 78 -6.03 12.51 -1.96
C VAL A 78 -5.41 12.68 -0.57
N PHE A 79 -4.47 13.63 -0.42
CA PHE A 79 -3.83 13.92 0.86
C PHE A 79 -4.85 14.23 1.97
N VAL A 80 -5.80 15.13 1.73
CA VAL A 80 -6.82 15.50 2.70
C VAL A 80 -7.72 14.32 3.05
N CYS A 81 -8.15 13.50 2.08
CA CYS A 81 -8.95 12.30 2.35
C CYS A 81 -8.22 11.31 3.29
N TYR A 82 -6.93 11.07 3.07
CA TYR A 82 -6.15 10.19 3.94
C TYR A 82 -5.81 10.83 5.29
N MET A 83 -5.60 12.16 5.36
CA MET A 83 -5.49 12.88 6.63
C MET A 83 -6.75 12.72 7.47
N LEU A 84 -7.92 12.89 6.86
CA LEU A 84 -9.22 12.70 7.52
C LEU A 84 -9.44 11.25 7.98
N SER A 85 -8.77 10.28 7.36
CA SER A 85 -8.89 8.87 7.74
C SER A 85 -8.27 8.58 9.11
N ASN A 86 -7.38 9.44 9.61
CA ASN A 86 -6.80 9.32 10.96
C ASN A 86 -7.81 9.58 12.09
N PHE A 87 -8.93 10.26 11.80
CA PHE A 87 -10.00 10.50 12.77
C PHE A 87 -11.03 9.36 12.85
N ARG A 88 -10.79 8.25 12.13
CA ARG A 88 -11.64 7.04 12.16
C ARG A 88 -11.13 6.05 13.21
N PRO A 89 -11.95 5.05 13.60
CA PRO A 89 -11.49 3.95 14.43
C PRO A 89 -10.25 3.26 13.82
N SER A 90 -9.39 2.74 14.70
CA SER A 90 -8.15 2.07 14.28
C SER A 90 -8.41 0.92 13.30
N ILE A 91 -7.64 0.89 12.21
CA ILE A 91 -7.65 -0.19 11.20
C ILE A 91 -6.98 -1.48 11.67
N VAL A 92 -6.21 -1.39 12.77
CA VAL A 92 -5.54 -2.51 13.43
C VAL A 92 -6.17 -2.69 14.80
N ASN A 93 -6.53 -3.92 15.14
CA ASN A 93 -6.94 -4.24 16.49
C ASN A 93 -5.71 -4.08 17.41
N ARG A 94 -5.86 -3.49 18.60
CA ARG A 94 -4.73 -3.33 19.55
C ARG A 94 -4.14 -4.68 20.01
N LEU A 95 -4.89 -5.77 19.82
CA LEU A 95 -4.50 -7.12 20.20
C LEU A 95 -3.91 -7.94 19.02
N ALA A 96 -3.72 -7.34 17.84
CA ALA A 96 -3.24 -8.02 16.62
C ALA A 96 -1.74 -7.87 16.39
#